data_AF-A0A0K1EBZ3-F1
#
_entry.id   AF-A0A0K1EBZ3-F1
#
_cell.length_a   1.000
_cell.length_b   1.000
_cell.length_c   1.000
_cell.angle_alpha   90.00
_cell.angle_beta   90.00
_cell.angle_gamma   90.00
#
_symmetry.space_group_name_H-M   'P 1'
#
loop_
_entity.id
_entity.type
_entity.pdbx_description
1 polymer ?
#
loop_
_entity_poly.entity_id
_entity_poly.type
_entity_poly.pdbx_seq_one_letter_code
_entity_poly.pdbx_strand_id
1 'polypeptide(L)'
;MFRREVNERSPMRVFEGSMHGGLGPGNVGIVASPPGVGKTALLVQIALDDLLRDRKVLHISREHAVDHVRSYYDEIFHDISQTSRLEGPEAILLDIERDRLILSLLGQVRRGAPSEGGIVQKIQEMVLFARDIAHFEPDVIVIDGFDASTSTPEAVKALADLARERSAELWFSVQTPAGADVGASLPAPIAAIVNDVAVVVCLQPERDVVRLRLLKDHANTNLKDLHLRLDPHSMRVIDEDVRPPSERPRDPRKFRLISGGAKGAEAEFGACAERWELHETNYSFEGHKLLERERGVVTLSEDELRKGDFSLMYVSRRLGRVLSEIPLVRNVLQTIWHQLNAASQVFVVGIIQEDGTVRGGTGWGAELARLWKKPLYVYDQQRRGWFRWSGKAWEMDLAPTISHESFAGIGTQDLSDEGREAIRDLFLRSFGAPAS
;
A
#
# COMPACT_ATOMS: atom_id res chain seq x y z
N MET A 1 23.28 -9.03 10.17
CA MET A 1 23.10 -8.01 11.24
C MET A 1 22.33 -8.64 12.37
N PHE A 2 22.74 -8.34 13.61
CA PHE A 2 22.05 -8.83 14.81
C PHE A 2 20.80 -7.99 15.12
N ARG A 3 19.83 -8.59 15.82
CA ARG A 3 18.53 -7.97 16.20
C ARG A 3 18.67 -6.53 16.74
N ARG A 4 19.65 -6.27 17.61
CA ARG A 4 19.93 -4.94 18.17
C ARG A 4 20.41 -3.93 17.13
N GLU A 5 21.27 -4.34 16.20
CA GLU A 5 21.82 -3.47 15.15
C GLU A 5 20.76 -3.06 14.13
N VAL A 6 19.82 -3.96 13.82
CA VAL A 6 18.67 -3.66 12.95
C VAL A 6 17.74 -2.66 13.62
N ASN A 7 17.57 -2.77 14.94
CA ASN A 7 16.75 -1.86 15.72
C ASN A 7 17.39 -0.46 15.88
N GLU A 8 18.71 -0.37 16.02
CA GLU A 8 19.46 0.91 16.05
C GLU A 8 19.48 1.62 14.70
N ARG A 9 19.30 0.89 13.60
CA ARG A 9 19.17 1.41 12.23
C ARG A 9 17.72 1.47 11.75
N SER A 10 16.77 1.16 12.63
CA SER A 10 15.35 1.21 12.33
C SER A 10 14.98 2.64 11.95
N PRO A 11 14.23 2.87 10.86
CA PRO A 11 13.78 4.21 10.54
C PRO A 11 12.88 4.84 11.61
N MET A 12 12.30 4.01 12.50
CA MET A 12 11.61 4.46 13.71
C MET A 12 12.53 5.19 14.69
N ARG A 13 13.85 5.07 14.57
CA ARG A 13 14.83 5.83 15.35
C ARG A 13 14.85 7.30 15.02
N VAL A 14 14.66 7.65 13.75
CA VAL A 14 14.51 9.05 13.32
C VAL A 14 13.22 9.62 13.90
N PHE A 15 12.16 8.81 13.88
CA PHE A 15 10.87 9.16 14.48
C PHE A 15 10.97 9.35 16.02
N GLU A 16 11.61 8.44 16.77
CA GLU A 16 11.79 8.58 18.22
C GLU A 16 12.79 9.67 18.65
N GLY A 17 13.89 9.82 17.91
CA GLY A 17 14.84 10.90 18.12
C GLY A 17 14.19 12.27 17.95
N SER A 18 13.11 12.33 17.17
CA SER A 18 12.29 13.53 16.99
C SER A 18 11.24 13.74 18.08
N MET A 19 10.92 12.72 18.89
CA MET A 19 9.96 12.75 20.01
C MET A 19 10.66 12.75 21.38
N HIS A 20 11.82 13.39 21.51
CA HIS A 20 12.59 13.47 22.76
C HIS A 20 12.80 12.10 23.46
N GLY A 21 13.00 11.03 22.69
CA GLY A 21 13.25 9.69 23.23
C GLY A 21 12.04 8.74 23.23
N GLY A 22 10.94 9.11 22.55
CA GLY A 22 9.79 8.23 22.35
C GLY A 22 8.54 8.64 23.12
N LEU A 23 7.55 7.75 23.18
CA LEU A 23 6.33 7.99 23.97
C LEU A 23 6.59 7.85 25.46
N GLY A 24 7.28 6.79 25.88
CA GLY A 24 7.66 6.54 27.26
C GLY A 24 6.56 5.94 28.14
N PRO A 25 6.92 5.14 29.17
CA PRO A 25 5.97 4.45 30.05
C PRO A 25 4.92 5.37 30.67
N GLY A 26 3.66 4.94 30.63
CA GLY A 26 2.55 5.66 31.25
C GLY A 26 1.95 6.78 30.41
N ASN A 27 2.46 6.99 29.19
CA ASN A 27 1.99 8.01 28.28
C ASN A 27 1.12 7.45 27.15
N VAL A 28 0.36 8.35 26.55
CA VAL A 28 -0.58 8.06 25.45
C VAL A 28 -0.13 8.76 24.17
N GLY A 29 -0.08 8.00 23.08
CA GLY A 29 0.26 8.47 21.74
C GLY A 29 -0.88 8.27 20.75
N ILE A 30 -1.08 9.23 19.85
CA ILE A 30 -2.08 9.18 18.79
C ILE A 30 -1.41 9.06 17.42
N VAL A 31 -1.90 8.14 16.58
CA VAL A 31 -1.64 8.11 15.14
C VAL A 31 -2.90 8.53 14.39
N ALA A 32 -2.87 9.72 13.78
CA ALA A 32 -4.01 10.34 13.13
C ALA A 32 -3.89 10.39 11.61
N SER A 33 -4.95 10.04 10.87
CA SER A 33 -4.97 10.22 9.41
C SER A 33 -6.38 10.11 8.80
N PRO A 34 -6.56 10.60 7.56
CA PRO A 34 -7.69 10.21 6.73
C PRO A 34 -7.80 8.69 6.53
N PRO A 35 -8.98 8.18 6.14
CA PRO A 35 -9.15 6.76 5.79
C PRO A 35 -8.14 6.29 4.73
N GLY A 36 -7.58 5.09 4.89
CA GLY A 36 -6.75 4.45 3.87
C GLY A 36 -5.31 4.95 3.73
N VAL A 37 -4.84 5.86 4.59
CA VAL A 37 -3.46 6.42 4.50
C VAL A 37 -2.40 5.54 5.19
N GLY A 38 -2.81 4.57 6.02
CA GLY A 38 -1.88 3.60 6.62
C GLY A 38 -1.67 3.68 8.14
N LYS A 39 -2.68 4.14 8.91
CA LYS A 39 -2.61 4.18 10.39
C LYS A 39 -2.24 2.84 11.01
N THR A 40 -2.94 1.78 10.62
CA THR A 40 -2.68 0.41 11.06
C THR A 40 -1.24 -0.01 10.77
N ALA A 41 -0.75 0.27 9.56
CA ALA A 41 0.62 -0.06 9.18
C ALA A 41 1.65 0.67 10.05
N LEU A 42 1.45 1.97 10.35
CA LEU A 42 2.35 2.70 11.26
C LEU A 42 2.26 2.16 12.69
N LEU A 43 1.07 1.86 13.21
CA LEU A 43 0.91 1.25 14.54
C LEU A 43 1.59 -0.12 14.62
N VAL A 44 1.51 -0.94 13.57
CA VAL A 44 2.19 -2.22 13.48
C VAL A 44 3.71 -2.01 13.44
N GLN A 45 4.22 -0.99 12.74
CA GLN A 45 5.66 -0.67 12.77
C GLN A 45 6.13 -0.26 14.17
N ILE A 46 5.38 0.60 14.87
CA ILE A 46 5.67 0.97 16.27
C ILE A 46 5.73 -0.30 17.14
N ALA A 47 4.70 -1.13 17.07
CA ALA A 47 4.65 -2.38 17.82
C ALA A 47 5.80 -3.34 17.48
N LEU A 48 6.12 -3.50 16.21
CA LEU A 48 7.18 -4.40 15.77
C LEU A 48 8.56 -3.90 16.23
N ASP A 49 8.76 -2.58 16.22
CA ASP A 49 9.98 -1.95 16.71
C ASP A 49 10.18 -2.16 18.21
N ASP A 50 9.11 -2.13 19.01
CA ASP A 50 9.13 -2.52 20.44
C ASP A 50 9.34 -4.02 20.64
N LEU A 51 8.67 -4.87 19.86
CA LEU A 51 8.89 -6.32 19.90
C LEU A 51 10.36 -6.66 19.60
N LEU A 52 10.98 -5.98 18.63
CA LEU A 52 12.40 -6.17 18.31
C LEU A 52 13.34 -5.76 19.46
N ARG A 53 12.87 -4.99 20.46
CA ARG A 53 13.60 -4.60 21.69
C ARG A 53 13.29 -5.48 22.90
N ASP A 54 12.69 -6.64 22.68
CA ASP A 54 12.30 -7.57 23.73
C ASP A 54 11.23 -6.98 24.69
N ARG A 55 10.39 -6.06 24.18
CA ARG A 55 9.24 -5.52 24.90
C ARG A 55 7.96 -6.24 24.48
N LYS A 56 7.06 -6.43 25.44
CA LYS A 56 5.79 -7.13 25.23
C LYS A 56 4.73 -6.21 24.68
N VAL A 57 4.08 -6.63 23.60
CA VAL A 57 3.05 -5.82 22.91
C VAL A 57 1.69 -6.50 22.92
N LEU A 58 0.69 -5.78 23.44
CA LEU A 58 -0.72 -6.14 23.30
C LEU A 58 -1.36 -5.29 22.19
N HIS A 59 -1.75 -5.93 21.09
CA HIS A 59 -2.46 -5.28 19.99
C HIS A 59 -3.96 -5.62 20.03
N ILE A 60 -4.80 -4.61 20.22
CA ILE A 60 -6.26 -4.71 20.23
C ILE A 60 -6.81 -4.04 18.96
N SER A 61 -7.32 -4.84 18.03
CA SER A 61 -7.87 -4.37 16.77
C SER A 61 -9.40 -4.32 16.79
N ARG A 62 -9.98 -3.20 16.35
CA ARG A 62 -11.43 -3.04 16.17
C ARG A 62 -11.87 -3.23 14.72
N GLU A 63 -10.99 -2.97 13.76
CA GLU A 63 -11.31 -2.96 12.33
C GLU A 63 -10.95 -4.28 11.61
N HIS A 64 -10.08 -5.09 12.22
CA HIS A 64 -9.50 -6.27 11.58
C HIS A 64 -9.60 -7.52 12.47
N ALA A 65 -9.84 -8.66 11.82
CA ALA A 65 -9.69 -9.97 12.45
C ALA A 65 -8.22 -10.25 12.78
N VAL A 66 -7.97 -11.14 13.74
CA VAL A 66 -6.62 -11.47 14.23
C VAL A 66 -5.69 -11.88 13.08
N ASP A 67 -6.15 -12.75 12.17
CA ASP A 67 -5.34 -13.22 11.04
C ASP A 67 -4.89 -12.08 10.13
N HIS A 68 -5.74 -11.06 9.93
CA HIS A 68 -5.40 -9.92 9.08
C HIS A 68 -4.38 -8.99 9.75
N VAL A 69 -4.51 -8.76 11.06
CA VAL A 69 -3.51 -8.02 11.84
C VAL A 69 -2.18 -8.75 11.78
N ARG A 70 -2.19 -10.08 11.96
CA ARG A 70 -0.99 -10.93 11.88
C ARG A 70 -0.27 -10.78 10.53
N SER A 71 -1.02 -10.81 9.43
CA SER A 71 -0.46 -10.60 8.08
C SER A 71 0.29 -9.28 7.94
N TYR A 72 -0.19 -8.17 8.53
CA TYR A 72 0.56 -6.90 8.52
C TYR A 72 1.92 -7.01 9.21
N TYR A 73 1.99 -7.67 10.37
CA TYR A 73 3.26 -7.88 11.05
C TYR A 73 4.20 -8.78 10.24
N ASP A 74 3.67 -9.86 9.66
CA ASP A 74 4.47 -10.81 8.88
C ASP A 74 5.08 -10.13 7.64
N GLU A 75 4.28 -9.34 6.92
CA GLU A 75 4.72 -8.57 5.75
C GLU A 75 5.81 -7.55 6.09
N ILE A 76 5.58 -6.75 7.15
CA ILE A 76 6.53 -5.70 7.56
C ILE A 76 7.81 -6.33 8.12
N PHE A 77 7.71 -7.40 8.92
CA PHE A 77 8.88 -8.11 9.44
C PHE A 77 9.68 -8.78 8.33
N HIS A 78 9.01 -9.37 7.34
CA HIS A 78 9.67 -9.95 6.18
C HIS A 78 10.49 -8.89 5.43
N ASP A 79 9.91 -7.72 5.18
CA ASP A 79 10.59 -6.63 4.51
C ASP A 79 11.81 -6.08 5.29
N ILE A 80 11.66 -5.91 6.61
CA ILE A 80 12.77 -5.54 7.51
C ILE A 80 13.88 -6.59 7.43
N SER A 81 13.52 -7.87 7.47
CA SER A 81 14.48 -8.98 7.43
C SER A 81 15.29 -9.01 6.13
N GLN A 82 14.63 -8.81 4.99
CA GLN A 82 15.28 -8.76 3.68
C GLN A 82 16.20 -7.54 3.53
N THR A 83 15.70 -6.36 3.90
CA THR A 83 16.45 -5.10 3.71
C THR A 83 17.68 -5.04 4.62
N SER A 84 17.52 -5.43 5.89
CA SER A 84 18.59 -5.34 6.89
C SER A 84 19.56 -6.52 6.88
N ARG A 85 19.29 -7.55 6.05
CA ARG A 85 20.03 -8.83 6.06
C ARG A 85 20.12 -9.39 7.49
N LEU A 86 18.95 -9.52 8.11
CA LEU A 86 18.81 -10.00 9.48
C LEU A 86 19.27 -11.46 9.56
N GLU A 87 20.12 -11.75 10.54
CA GLU A 87 20.59 -13.12 10.77
C GLU A 87 19.59 -13.90 11.63
N GLY A 88 19.20 -15.09 11.18
CA GLY A 88 18.26 -15.96 11.90
C GLY A 88 16.85 -15.39 12.06
N PRO A 89 16.17 -14.93 10.98
CA PRO A 89 14.85 -14.30 11.07
C PRO A 89 13.78 -15.23 11.67
N GLU A 90 13.91 -16.54 11.51
CA GLU A 90 12.98 -17.54 12.04
C GLU A 90 12.97 -17.57 13.57
N ALA A 91 14.14 -17.49 14.22
CA ALA A 91 14.24 -17.45 15.68
C ALA A 91 13.67 -16.14 16.24
N ILE A 92 13.96 -15.02 15.55
CA ILE A 92 13.45 -13.71 15.95
C ILE A 92 11.93 -13.65 15.78
N LEU A 93 11.37 -14.26 14.73
CA LEU A 93 9.93 -14.35 14.55
C LEU A 93 9.26 -15.15 15.68
N LEU A 94 9.89 -16.23 16.15
CA LEU A 94 9.40 -16.98 17.31
C LEU A 94 9.38 -16.14 18.59
N ASP A 95 10.41 -15.31 18.81
CA ASP A 95 10.46 -14.40 19.96
C ASP A 95 9.36 -13.32 19.84
N ILE A 96 9.19 -12.73 18.66
CA ILE A 96 8.12 -11.77 18.36
C ILE A 96 6.74 -12.38 18.64
N GLU A 97 6.50 -13.62 18.22
CA GLU A 97 5.23 -14.32 18.47
C GLU A 97 4.99 -14.64 19.95
N ARG A 98 6.05 -14.81 20.75
CA ARG A 98 5.95 -15.03 22.20
C ARG A 98 5.65 -13.76 22.97
N ASP A 99 6.25 -12.64 22.56
CA ASP A 99 6.11 -11.35 23.23
C ASP A 99 4.97 -10.50 22.66
N ARG A 100 4.12 -11.07 21.80
CA ARG A 100 2.97 -10.39 21.21
C ARG A 100 1.65 -11.11 21.51
N LEU A 101 0.65 -10.35 21.94
CA LEU A 101 -0.73 -10.81 22.04
C LEU A 101 -1.63 -9.97 21.13
N ILE A 102 -2.37 -10.60 20.21
CA ILE A 102 -3.32 -9.93 19.32
C ILE A 102 -4.76 -10.30 19.72
N LEU A 103 -5.59 -9.29 19.97
CA LEU A 103 -7.02 -9.43 20.25
C LEU A 103 -7.83 -8.67 19.20
N SER A 104 -8.99 -9.21 18.81
CA SER A 104 -9.91 -8.57 17.86
C SER A 104 -11.30 -8.38 18.47
N LEU A 105 -11.84 -7.17 18.29
CA LEU A 105 -13.17 -6.77 18.75
C LEU A 105 -14.24 -6.79 17.62
N LEU A 106 -13.86 -7.19 16.40
CA LEU A 106 -14.69 -7.16 15.19
C LEU A 106 -16.07 -7.85 15.35
N GLY A 107 -16.15 -8.89 16.17
CA GLY A 107 -17.36 -9.71 16.35
C GLY A 107 -18.39 -9.19 17.36
N GLN A 108 -18.05 -8.23 18.21
CA GLN A 108 -18.91 -7.81 19.34
C GLN A 108 -19.73 -6.54 19.07
N VAL A 109 -19.49 -5.85 17.96
CA VAL A 109 -20.29 -4.69 17.50
C VAL A 109 -21.69 -5.11 16.98
N ARG A 110 -21.94 -6.41 16.75
CA ARG A 110 -23.23 -6.93 16.22
C ARG A 110 -24.26 -7.33 17.29
N ARG A 111 -23.94 -7.32 18.59
CA ARG A 111 -24.88 -7.66 19.68
C ARG A 111 -25.18 -6.45 20.57
N GLY A 112 -25.84 -5.44 20.00
CA GLY A 112 -26.18 -4.19 20.68
C GLY A 112 -24.92 -3.35 20.91
N ALA A 113 -24.86 -2.17 20.31
CA ALA A 113 -23.71 -1.29 20.51
C ALA A 113 -23.53 -1.02 22.02
N PRO A 114 -22.38 -1.40 22.63
CA PRO A 114 -22.05 -0.89 23.95
C PRO A 114 -22.01 0.64 23.83
N SER A 115 -22.44 1.35 24.87
CA SER A 115 -22.07 2.76 25.02
C SER A 115 -20.54 2.90 24.96
N GLU A 116 -20.02 4.07 24.59
CA GLU A 116 -18.57 4.28 24.43
C GLU A 116 -17.77 3.95 25.71
N GLY A 117 -18.36 4.20 26.89
CA GLY A 117 -17.79 3.75 28.17
C GLY A 117 -17.61 2.23 28.26
N GLY A 118 -18.46 1.46 27.56
CA GLY A 118 -18.32 0.01 27.44
C GLY A 118 -17.13 -0.43 26.59
N ILE A 119 -16.65 0.38 25.65
CA ILE A 119 -15.47 0.04 24.82
C ILE A 119 -14.19 0.18 25.65
N VAL A 120 -14.03 1.30 26.36
CA VAL A 120 -12.86 1.48 27.24
C VAL A 120 -12.87 0.47 28.37
N GLN A 121 -14.03 0.20 28.97
CA GLN A 121 -14.19 -0.87 29.95
C GLN A 121 -13.77 -2.22 29.37
N LYS A 122 -14.14 -2.53 28.12
CA LYS A 122 -13.72 -3.77 27.45
C LYS A 122 -12.22 -3.84 27.25
N ILE A 123 -11.58 -2.74 26.86
CA ILE A 123 -10.12 -2.66 26.72
C ILE A 123 -9.46 -2.91 28.08
N GLN A 124 -9.95 -2.28 29.15
CA GLN A 124 -9.48 -2.51 30.51
C GLN A 124 -9.63 -3.98 30.93
N GLU A 125 -10.78 -4.61 30.65
CA GLU A 125 -11.00 -6.04 30.87
C GLU A 125 -10.02 -6.92 30.09
N MET A 126 -9.71 -6.57 28.83
CA MET A 126 -8.75 -7.30 28.01
C MET A 126 -7.33 -7.20 28.54
N VAL A 127 -6.92 -6.01 29.01
CA VAL A 127 -5.61 -5.79 29.63
C VAL A 127 -5.51 -6.57 30.95
N LEU A 128 -6.58 -6.56 31.76
CA LEU A 128 -6.66 -7.37 32.97
C LEU A 128 -6.61 -8.86 32.67
N PHE A 129 -7.36 -9.33 31.66
CA PHE A 129 -7.34 -10.73 31.23
C PHE A 129 -5.95 -11.16 30.76
N ALA A 130 -5.27 -10.33 29.96
CA ALA A 130 -3.91 -10.61 29.49
C ALA A 130 -2.96 -10.84 30.68
N ARG A 131 -3.03 -9.99 31.72
CA ARG A 131 -2.21 -10.14 32.92
C ARG A 131 -2.62 -11.34 33.77
N ASP A 132 -3.88 -11.38 34.20
CA ASP A 132 -4.34 -12.26 35.27
C ASP A 132 -4.52 -13.71 34.79
N ILE A 133 -4.85 -13.90 33.50
CA ILE A 133 -5.13 -15.22 32.92
C ILE A 133 -4.02 -15.68 31.98
N ALA A 134 -3.54 -14.80 31.09
CA ALA A 134 -2.50 -15.17 30.13
C ALA A 134 -1.08 -14.95 30.65
N HIS A 135 -0.92 -14.41 31.87
CA HIS A 135 0.38 -14.05 32.46
C HIS A 135 1.23 -13.17 31.53
N PHE A 136 0.54 -12.28 30.79
CA PHE A 136 1.09 -11.39 29.79
C PHE A 136 0.91 -9.94 30.26
N GLU A 137 2.01 -9.32 30.69
CA GLU A 137 2.06 -7.91 31.07
C GLU A 137 2.64 -7.10 29.90
N PRO A 138 1.82 -6.31 29.18
CA PRO A 138 2.31 -5.53 28.05
C PRO A 138 3.09 -4.30 28.51
N ASP A 139 4.26 -4.08 27.92
CA ASP A 139 4.98 -2.82 27.97
C ASP A 139 4.36 -1.78 27.03
N VAL A 140 3.71 -2.26 25.96
CA VAL A 140 3.05 -1.43 24.95
C VAL A 140 1.67 -2.00 24.62
N ILE A 141 0.68 -1.11 24.58
CA ILE A 141 -0.71 -1.40 24.22
C ILE A 141 -1.03 -0.61 22.96
N VAL A 142 -1.42 -1.31 21.90
CA VAL A 142 -1.84 -0.71 20.63
C VAL A 142 -3.33 -0.93 20.44
N ILE A 143 -4.09 0.14 20.18
CA ILE A 143 -5.52 0.09 19.91
C ILE A 143 -5.78 0.60 18.50
N ASP A 144 -6.04 -0.32 17.57
CA ASP A 144 -6.33 0.03 16.18
C ASP A 144 -7.83 0.18 15.92
N GLY A 145 -8.22 1.27 15.27
CA GLY A 145 -9.60 1.63 14.98
C GLY A 145 -10.31 2.33 16.14
N PHE A 146 -9.60 3.10 16.98
CA PHE A 146 -10.24 3.93 17.99
C PHE A 146 -10.91 5.15 17.34
N ASP A 147 -12.18 5.40 17.64
CA ASP A 147 -12.92 6.50 17.03
C ASP A 147 -13.02 7.68 18.01
N ALA A 148 -12.06 8.61 17.92
CA ALA A 148 -12.08 9.82 18.74
C ALA A 148 -13.14 10.84 18.31
N SER A 149 -13.79 10.67 17.15
CA SER A 149 -14.88 11.57 16.72
C SER A 149 -16.17 11.31 17.47
N THR A 150 -16.33 10.10 17.98
CA THR A 150 -17.47 9.67 18.79
C THR A 150 -17.10 9.64 20.28
N SER A 151 -15.88 9.23 20.63
CA SER A 151 -15.45 9.07 22.03
C SER A 151 -15.46 10.35 22.88
N THR A 152 -15.94 10.22 24.12
CA THR A 152 -15.88 11.32 25.10
C THR A 152 -14.46 11.54 25.68
N PRO A 153 -14.10 12.76 26.10
CA PRO A 153 -12.82 13.04 26.75
C PRO A 153 -12.54 12.16 27.98
N GLU A 154 -13.59 11.77 28.71
CA GLU A 154 -13.48 10.88 29.87
C GLU A 154 -13.00 9.48 29.47
N ALA A 155 -13.38 9.00 28.29
CA ALA A 155 -12.94 7.72 27.76
C ALA A 155 -11.41 7.73 27.49
N VAL A 156 -10.89 8.80 26.89
CA VAL A 156 -9.45 8.96 26.65
C VAL A 156 -8.68 9.13 27.95
N LYS A 157 -9.23 9.88 28.90
CA LYS A 157 -8.66 10.00 30.24
C LYS A 157 -8.54 8.63 30.93
N ALA A 158 -9.57 7.79 30.84
CA ALA A 158 -9.52 6.44 31.41
C ALA A 158 -8.45 5.54 30.73
N LEU A 159 -8.17 5.73 29.44
CA LEU A 159 -7.04 5.08 28.76
C LEU A 159 -5.68 5.64 29.24
N ALA A 160 -5.59 6.95 29.47
CA ALA A 160 -4.38 7.56 30.03
C ALA A 160 -4.10 7.10 31.46
N ASP A 161 -5.14 6.97 32.29
CA ASP A 161 -5.03 6.41 33.63
C ASP A 161 -4.60 4.93 33.58
N LEU A 162 -5.18 4.14 32.66
CA LEU A 162 -4.76 2.75 32.43
C LEU A 162 -3.27 2.65 32.04
N ALA A 163 -2.80 3.48 31.11
CA ALA A 163 -1.41 3.52 30.70
C ALA A 163 -0.50 3.81 31.91
N ARG A 164 -0.84 4.83 32.70
CA ARG A 164 -0.07 5.24 33.89
C ARG A 164 -0.04 4.16 34.97
N GLU A 165 -1.19 3.58 35.31
CA GLU A 165 -1.27 2.53 36.33
C GLU A 165 -0.49 1.27 35.94
N ARG A 166 -0.41 0.96 34.65
CA ARG A 166 0.34 -0.20 34.14
C ARG A 166 1.77 0.12 33.76
N SER A 167 2.18 1.39 33.84
CA SER A 167 3.47 1.85 33.31
C SER A 167 3.70 1.38 31.86
N ALA A 168 2.62 1.32 31.07
CA ALA A 168 2.64 0.87 29.68
C ALA A 168 2.57 2.08 28.74
N GLU A 169 3.20 1.97 27.58
CA GLU A 169 2.98 2.90 26.47
C GLU A 169 1.67 2.55 25.78
N LEU A 170 0.79 3.53 25.57
CA LEU A 170 -0.49 3.28 24.92
C LEU A 170 -0.61 4.09 23.63
N TRP A 171 -0.71 3.40 22.50
CA TRP A 171 -0.92 4.00 21.18
C TRP A 171 -2.32 3.68 20.67
N PHE A 172 -2.99 4.67 20.09
CA PHE A 172 -4.23 4.41 19.36
C PHE A 172 -4.35 5.20 18.06
N SER A 173 -5.03 4.61 17.08
CA SER A 173 -5.31 5.30 15.82
C SER A 173 -6.55 6.18 15.92
N VAL A 174 -6.52 7.35 15.28
CA VAL A 174 -7.65 8.28 15.17
C VAL A 174 -7.90 8.62 13.71
N GLN A 175 -9.16 8.56 13.28
CA GLN A 175 -9.52 9.00 11.95
C GLN A 175 -9.76 10.52 11.91
N THR A 176 -9.13 11.19 10.95
CA THR A 176 -9.36 12.62 10.67
C THR A 176 -10.12 12.80 9.35
N PRO A 177 -10.87 13.90 9.17
CA PRO A 177 -11.50 14.21 7.89
C PRO A 177 -10.47 14.37 6.77
N ALA A 178 -10.81 13.92 5.56
CA ALA A 178 -9.98 14.17 4.38
C ALA A 178 -9.90 15.67 4.07
N GLY A 179 -8.71 16.17 3.75
CA GLY A 179 -8.49 17.59 3.40
C GLY A 179 -8.44 18.56 4.59
N ALA A 180 -8.41 18.08 5.83
CA ALA A 180 -8.14 18.94 6.98
C ALA A 180 -6.73 19.53 6.87
N ASP A 181 -6.61 20.86 6.98
CA ASP A 181 -5.31 21.52 7.03
C ASP A 181 -4.67 21.32 8.41
N VAL A 182 -3.86 20.25 8.52
CA VAL A 182 -3.18 19.85 9.76
C VAL A 182 -1.93 20.70 10.02
N GLY A 183 -1.72 21.80 9.27
CA GLY A 183 -0.52 22.65 9.37
C GLY A 183 -0.59 23.76 10.42
N ALA A 184 -1.79 24.20 10.82
CA ALA A 184 -1.96 25.36 11.70
C ALA A 184 -2.60 25.05 13.07
N SER A 185 -3.35 23.95 13.18
CA SER A 185 -4.05 23.58 14.41
C SER A 185 -4.32 22.08 14.49
N LEU A 186 -4.58 21.58 15.71
CA LEU A 186 -4.96 20.20 15.92
C LEU A 186 -6.34 19.92 15.31
N PRO A 187 -6.52 18.79 14.59
CA PRO A 187 -7.82 18.36 14.10
C PRO A 187 -8.85 18.28 15.24
N ALA A 188 -10.10 18.68 14.98
CA ALA A 188 -11.14 18.79 16.00
C ALA A 188 -11.30 17.56 16.93
N PRO A 189 -11.28 16.29 16.44
CA PRO A 189 -11.36 15.11 17.31
C PRO A 189 -10.18 14.99 18.28
N ILE A 190 -9.01 15.52 17.92
CA ILE A 190 -7.79 15.44 18.72
C ILE A 190 -7.71 16.62 19.69
N ALA A 191 -8.13 17.81 19.25
CA ALA A 191 -8.12 19.01 20.07
C ALA A 191 -8.94 18.85 21.37
N ALA A 192 -10.03 18.08 21.33
CA ALA A 192 -10.88 17.81 22.50
C ALA A 192 -10.21 16.93 23.57
N ILE A 193 -9.23 16.10 23.18
CA ILE A 193 -8.62 15.07 24.03
C ILE A 193 -7.13 15.29 24.25
N VAL A 194 -6.58 16.38 23.70
CA VAL A 194 -5.14 16.64 23.64
C VAL A 194 -4.47 16.68 25.02
N ASN A 195 -5.19 17.07 26.07
CA ASN A 195 -4.63 17.24 27.42
C ASN A 195 -4.19 15.90 28.05
N ASP A 196 -4.84 14.80 27.70
CA ASP A 196 -4.55 13.46 28.22
C ASP A 196 -3.59 12.67 27.30
N VAL A 197 -3.09 13.31 26.25
CA VAL A 197 -2.24 12.69 25.21
C VAL A 197 -0.87 13.35 25.24
N ALA A 198 0.19 12.56 25.29
CA ALA A 198 1.56 13.07 25.26
C ALA A 198 2.01 13.37 23.83
N VAL A 199 1.78 12.45 22.89
CA VAL A 199 2.31 12.54 21.52
C VAL A 199 1.19 12.46 20.49
N VAL A 200 1.21 13.32 19.47
CA VAL A 200 0.26 13.27 18.35
C VAL A 200 1.02 13.29 17.04
N VAL A 201 0.85 12.23 16.25
CA VAL A 201 1.48 12.06 14.94
C VAL A 201 0.39 12.00 13.88
N CYS A 202 0.54 12.76 12.82
CA CYS A 202 -0.42 12.81 11.72
C CYS A 202 0.20 12.37 10.40
N LEU A 203 -0.47 11.44 9.72
CA LEU A 203 -0.14 11.00 8.37
C LEU A 203 -0.95 11.81 7.36
N GLN A 204 -0.22 12.51 6.49
CA GLN A 204 -0.78 13.28 5.39
C GLN A 204 -0.42 12.61 4.06
N PRO A 205 -1.41 12.17 3.27
CA PRO A 205 -1.13 11.65 1.94
C PRO A 205 -0.69 12.81 1.02
N GLU A 206 0.47 12.67 0.40
CA GLU A 206 0.94 13.48 -0.72
C GLU A 206 0.99 12.61 -1.99
N ARG A 207 1.34 13.19 -3.14
CA ARG A 207 1.22 12.49 -4.44
C ARG A 207 1.89 11.12 -4.46
N ASP A 208 3.13 11.05 -4.00
CA ASP A 208 3.99 9.86 -4.07
C ASP A 208 4.58 9.45 -2.73
N VAL A 209 4.24 10.17 -1.65
CA VAL A 209 4.71 9.93 -0.29
C VAL A 209 3.60 10.16 0.71
N VAL A 210 3.69 9.54 1.88
CA VAL A 210 2.89 9.90 3.05
C VAL A 210 3.79 10.70 3.97
N ARG A 211 3.49 11.99 4.17
CA ARG A 211 4.25 12.84 5.09
C ARG A 211 3.77 12.59 6.51
N LEU A 212 4.70 12.31 7.41
CA LEU A 212 4.44 12.17 8.83
C LEU A 212 4.77 13.50 9.51
N ARG A 213 3.78 14.13 10.15
CA ARG A 213 3.96 15.36 10.93
C ARG A 213 3.75 15.10 12.42
N LEU A 214 4.60 15.67 13.25
CA LEU A 214 4.42 15.70 14.70
C LEU A 214 3.62 16.94 15.07
N LEU A 215 2.43 16.76 15.65
CA LEU A 215 1.54 17.85 16.06
C LEU A 215 1.60 18.15 17.55
N LYS A 216 2.07 17.18 18.35
CA LYS A 216 2.33 17.34 19.77
C LYS A 216 3.43 16.38 20.19
N ASP A 217 4.29 16.87 21.07
CA ASP A 217 5.41 16.13 21.66
C ASP A 217 5.53 16.50 23.14
N HIS A 218 4.90 15.71 24.00
CA HIS A 218 4.86 15.96 25.45
C HIS A 218 4.44 17.41 25.76
N ALA A 219 5.29 18.13 26.50
CA ALA A 219 5.15 19.55 26.83
C ALA A 219 6.00 20.45 25.90
N ASN A 220 6.64 19.90 24.88
CA ASN A 220 7.48 20.65 23.96
C ASN A 220 6.62 21.58 23.07
N THR A 221 6.96 22.86 23.09
CA THR A 221 6.31 23.90 22.30
C THR A 221 7.05 24.21 21.00
N ASN A 222 8.27 23.70 20.83
CA ASN A 222 9.07 23.86 19.62
C ASN A 222 9.16 22.53 18.88
N LEU A 223 8.10 22.22 18.15
CA LEU A 223 8.05 21.07 17.27
C LEU A 223 8.98 21.37 16.09
N LYS A 224 10.13 20.66 16.01
CA LYS A 224 10.89 20.63 14.77
C LYS A 224 9.97 20.09 13.68
N ASP A 225 9.99 20.72 12.52
CA ASP A 225 9.17 20.30 11.39
C ASP A 225 9.66 18.89 10.97
N LEU A 226 8.98 17.87 11.50
CA LEU A 226 9.31 16.48 11.24
C LEU A 226 8.94 16.24 9.77
N HIS A 227 9.93 16.28 8.89
CA HIS A 227 9.75 16.06 7.46
C HIS A 227 10.02 14.59 7.10
N LEU A 228 9.56 13.67 7.95
CA LEU A 228 9.70 12.26 7.68
C LEU A 228 8.66 11.84 6.62
N ARG A 229 9.14 11.22 5.56
CA ARG A 229 8.32 10.77 4.42
C ARG A 229 8.25 9.26 4.42
N LEU A 230 7.08 8.71 4.15
CA LEU A 230 6.85 7.28 4.04
C LEU A 230 6.46 6.92 2.60
N ASP A 231 6.85 5.75 2.13
CA ASP A 231 6.33 5.19 0.88
C ASP A 231 4.84 4.81 1.06
N PRO A 232 3.91 5.22 0.16
CA PRO A 232 2.47 5.02 0.38
C PRO A 232 2.00 3.56 0.40
N HIS A 233 2.79 2.62 -0.14
CA HIS A 233 2.40 1.21 -0.23
C HIS A 233 3.05 0.39 0.89
N SER A 234 4.36 0.55 1.07
CA SER A 234 5.15 -0.17 2.06
C SER A 234 5.19 0.52 3.43
N MET A 235 4.78 1.79 3.51
CA MET A 235 4.86 2.64 4.70
C MET A 235 6.28 2.76 5.27
N ARG A 236 7.31 2.54 4.45
CA ARG A 236 8.70 2.64 4.86
C ARG A 236 9.18 4.08 4.82
N VAL A 237 10.05 4.46 5.74
CA VAL A 237 10.72 5.77 5.70
C VAL A 237 11.57 5.91 4.45
N ILE A 238 11.35 7.02 3.76
CA ILE A 238 12.15 7.51 2.65
C ILE A 238 13.16 8.49 3.24
N ASP A 239 14.44 8.22 3.02
CA ASP A 239 15.57 9.03 3.50
C ASP A 239 15.38 10.54 3.18
N GLU A 240 15.79 11.42 4.10
CA GLU A 240 15.56 12.87 4.01
C GLU A 240 16.25 13.47 2.76
N ASP A 241 17.43 12.95 2.41
CA ASP A 241 18.23 13.38 1.25
C ASP A 241 17.79 12.73 -0.08
N VAL A 242 16.86 11.77 -0.02
CA VAL A 242 16.31 11.11 -1.20
C VAL A 242 15.15 11.95 -1.73
N ARG A 243 15.41 12.74 -2.77
CA ARG A 243 14.33 13.41 -3.53
C ARG A 243 13.21 12.42 -3.84
N PRO A 244 11.93 12.81 -3.68
CA PRO A 244 10.79 11.95 -3.96
C PRO A 244 10.92 11.29 -5.35
N PRO A 245 10.41 10.05 -5.55
CA PRO A 245 10.38 9.42 -6.87
C PRO A 245 9.71 10.25 -7.98
N SER A 246 8.89 11.25 -7.61
CA SER A 246 8.32 12.26 -8.51
C SER A 246 9.26 13.41 -8.90
N GLU A 247 10.35 13.65 -8.17
CA GLU A 247 11.28 14.77 -8.37
C GLU A 247 12.65 14.36 -8.94
N ARG A 248 12.90 13.06 -9.10
CA ARG A 248 14.11 12.55 -9.77
C ARG A 248 13.85 12.46 -11.28
N PRO A 249 14.74 12.97 -12.14
CA PRO A 249 14.77 12.55 -13.53
C PRO A 249 14.90 11.02 -13.55
N ARG A 250 13.85 10.32 -13.99
CA ARG A 250 13.85 8.85 -14.05
C ARG A 250 14.81 8.46 -15.17
N ASP A 251 15.89 7.74 -14.83
CA ASP A 251 16.75 7.12 -15.85
C ASP A 251 15.92 6.06 -16.58
N PRO A 252 15.50 6.30 -17.84
CA PRO A 252 14.56 5.40 -18.51
C PRO A 252 15.17 4.01 -18.75
N ARG A 253 16.50 3.90 -18.77
CA ARG A 253 17.22 2.63 -18.97
C ARG A 253 17.01 1.64 -17.82
N LYS A 254 16.54 2.09 -16.65
CA LYS A 254 16.14 1.22 -15.55
C LYS A 254 14.75 0.63 -15.72
N PHE A 255 13.95 1.18 -16.64
CA PHE A 255 12.58 0.75 -16.86
C PHE A 255 12.50 -0.32 -17.96
N ARG A 256 11.51 -1.19 -17.80
CA ARG A 256 11.18 -2.27 -18.71
C ARG A 256 9.71 -2.22 -19.08
N LEU A 257 9.46 -2.04 -20.37
CA LEU A 257 8.15 -2.29 -20.98
C LEU A 257 7.94 -3.78 -21.13
N ILE A 258 6.76 -4.26 -20.73
CA ILE A 258 6.29 -5.62 -20.97
C ILE A 258 5.02 -5.55 -21.83
N SER A 259 4.97 -6.31 -22.92
CA SER A 259 3.84 -6.27 -23.86
C SER A 259 3.71 -7.57 -24.66
N GLY A 260 2.73 -7.66 -25.55
CA GLY A 260 2.58 -8.72 -26.55
C GLY A 260 3.19 -8.36 -27.91
N GLY A 261 3.64 -7.12 -28.08
CA GLY A 261 4.24 -6.60 -29.31
C GLY A 261 3.28 -6.55 -30.50
N ALA A 262 1.97 -6.58 -30.27
CA ALA A 262 0.98 -6.59 -31.34
C ALA A 262 0.83 -5.22 -32.03
N LYS A 263 0.18 -5.20 -33.21
CA LYS A 263 -0.19 -3.97 -33.88
C LYS A 263 -0.99 -3.02 -32.98
N GLY A 264 -0.84 -1.71 -33.20
CA GLY A 264 -1.65 -0.68 -32.55
C GLY A 264 -1.00 -0.17 -31.27
N ALA A 265 -1.70 -0.28 -30.13
CA ALA A 265 -1.25 0.27 -28.86
C ALA A 265 0.10 -0.31 -28.40
N GLU A 266 0.24 -1.63 -28.47
CA GLU A 266 1.46 -2.33 -28.04
C GLU A 266 2.69 -1.95 -28.88
N ALA A 267 2.50 -1.84 -30.20
CA ALA A 267 3.52 -1.34 -31.12
C ALA A 267 3.95 0.10 -30.77
N GLU A 268 3.01 1.00 -30.44
CA GLU A 268 3.34 2.38 -30.05
C GLU A 268 4.03 2.45 -28.68
N PHE A 269 3.59 1.65 -27.69
CA PHE A 269 4.30 1.52 -26.42
C PHE A 269 5.74 1.09 -26.65
N GLY A 270 5.98 0.09 -27.49
CA GLY A 270 7.33 -0.35 -27.85
C GLY A 270 8.13 0.70 -28.60
N ALA A 271 7.52 1.46 -29.52
CA ALA A 271 8.19 2.54 -30.22
C ALA A 271 8.64 3.66 -29.26
N CYS A 272 7.83 3.96 -28.23
CA CYS A 272 8.21 4.88 -27.18
C CYS A 272 9.29 4.27 -26.26
N ALA A 273 9.19 3.00 -25.89
CA ALA A 273 10.22 2.33 -25.10
C ALA A 273 11.59 2.37 -25.81
N GLU A 274 11.63 2.09 -27.11
CA GLU A 274 12.83 2.20 -27.92
C GLU A 274 13.37 3.63 -27.97
N ARG A 275 12.51 4.63 -28.22
CA ARG A 275 12.92 6.05 -28.32
C ARG A 275 13.50 6.60 -27.01
N TRP A 276 13.04 6.11 -25.86
CA TRP A 276 13.57 6.52 -24.56
C TRP A 276 14.63 5.55 -24.01
N GLU A 277 15.10 4.57 -24.79
CA GLU A 277 16.11 3.58 -24.36
C GLU A 277 15.68 2.67 -23.20
N LEU A 278 14.38 2.44 -23.04
CA LEU A 278 13.89 1.42 -22.12
C LEU A 278 14.26 0.02 -22.62
N HIS A 279 14.37 -0.91 -21.67
CA HIS A 279 14.28 -2.33 -22.00
C HIS A 279 12.85 -2.66 -22.43
N GLU A 280 12.69 -3.57 -23.41
CA GLU A 280 11.37 -4.09 -23.77
C GLU A 280 11.38 -5.62 -23.78
N THR A 281 10.25 -6.20 -23.40
CA THR A 281 10.02 -7.63 -23.42
C THR A 281 8.63 -7.87 -24.00
N ASN A 282 8.58 -8.43 -25.21
CA ASN A 282 7.36 -8.72 -25.96
C ASN A 282 7.10 -10.23 -25.91
N TYR A 283 6.20 -10.67 -25.05
CA TYR A 283 5.84 -12.09 -24.97
C TYR A 283 5.02 -12.50 -26.19
N SER A 284 5.42 -13.59 -26.84
CA SER A 284 4.76 -14.15 -28.01
C SER A 284 4.76 -15.68 -27.94
N PHE A 285 4.22 -16.35 -28.95
CA PHE A 285 4.19 -17.80 -29.07
C PHE A 285 4.29 -18.24 -30.53
N GLU A 286 4.60 -19.51 -30.76
CA GLU A 286 4.73 -20.05 -32.12
C GLU A 286 3.41 -19.92 -32.90
N GLY A 287 3.48 -19.35 -34.11
CA GLY A 287 2.30 -19.10 -34.94
C GLY A 287 1.49 -17.86 -34.56
N HIS A 288 1.99 -17.00 -33.67
CA HIS A 288 1.33 -15.74 -33.32
C HIS A 288 1.38 -14.72 -34.48
N LYS A 289 0.29 -14.65 -35.25
CA LYS A 289 0.18 -13.81 -36.46
C LYS A 289 -0.01 -12.30 -36.20
N LEU A 290 -0.19 -11.90 -34.94
CA LEU A 290 -0.51 -10.50 -34.57
C LEU A 290 0.72 -9.71 -34.13
N LEU A 291 1.87 -10.35 -34.00
CA LEU A 291 3.13 -9.73 -33.60
C LEU A 291 3.62 -8.76 -34.69
N GLU A 292 3.81 -7.49 -34.32
CA GLU A 292 4.38 -6.43 -35.17
C GLU A 292 5.79 -6.06 -34.74
N ARG A 293 6.08 -6.10 -33.43
CA ARG A 293 7.42 -5.78 -32.90
C ARG A 293 8.35 -6.98 -32.96
N GLU A 294 9.59 -6.74 -33.40
CA GLU A 294 10.65 -7.77 -33.45
C GLU A 294 11.64 -7.65 -32.28
N ARG A 295 11.77 -6.44 -31.69
CA ARG A 295 12.68 -6.18 -30.57
C ARG A 295 12.14 -6.77 -29.27
N GLY A 296 13.03 -7.32 -28.44
CA GLY A 296 12.69 -7.87 -27.12
C GLY A 296 11.71 -9.04 -27.12
N VAL A 297 11.51 -9.73 -28.25
CA VAL A 297 10.54 -10.83 -28.35
C VAL A 297 11.00 -12.04 -27.55
N VAL A 298 10.11 -12.55 -26.70
CA VAL A 298 10.28 -13.80 -25.95
C VAL A 298 9.17 -14.75 -26.38
N THR A 299 9.53 -15.75 -27.19
CA THR A 299 8.59 -16.79 -27.63
C THR A 299 8.45 -17.85 -26.55
N LEU A 300 7.28 -17.90 -25.92
CA LEU A 300 6.93 -18.85 -24.89
C LEU A 300 6.74 -20.25 -25.49
N SER A 301 7.36 -21.25 -24.86
CA SER A 301 7.12 -22.66 -25.16
C SER A 301 5.72 -23.09 -24.71
N GLU A 302 5.22 -24.23 -25.19
CA GLU A 302 3.94 -24.77 -24.73
C GLU A 302 3.90 -24.98 -23.20
N ASP A 303 5.00 -25.45 -22.60
CA ASP A 303 5.07 -25.66 -21.15
C ASP A 303 5.03 -24.33 -20.37
N GLU A 304 5.61 -23.27 -20.92
CA GLU A 304 5.52 -21.92 -20.34
C GLU A 304 4.13 -21.32 -20.51
N LEU A 305 3.50 -21.46 -21.67
CA LEU A 305 2.13 -21.03 -21.90
C LEU A 305 1.16 -21.69 -20.91
N ARG A 306 1.35 -22.99 -20.62
CA ARG A 306 0.53 -23.73 -19.63
C ARG A 306 0.65 -23.17 -18.21
N LYS A 307 1.73 -22.46 -17.84
CA LYS A 307 1.83 -21.80 -16.52
C LYS A 307 0.80 -20.68 -16.35
N GLY A 308 0.38 -20.07 -17.45
CA GLY A 308 -0.66 -19.05 -17.49
C GLY A 308 -2.05 -19.61 -17.83
N ASP A 309 -2.28 -20.92 -17.71
CA ASP A 309 -3.55 -21.54 -18.08
C ASP A 309 -4.66 -21.17 -17.07
N PHE A 310 -5.85 -20.91 -17.59
CA PHE A 310 -7.04 -20.56 -16.81
C PHE A 310 -8.27 -21.20 -17.44
N SER A 311 -9.31 -21.41 -16.63
CA SER A 311 -10.60 -21.87 -17.15
C SER A 311 -11.22 -20.79 -18.05
N LEU A 312 -11.53 -21.13 -19.31
CA LEU A 312 -12.21 -20.21 -20.23
C LEU A 312 -13.59 -19.78 -19.71
N MET A 313 -14.29 -20.68 -18.98
CA MET A 313 -15.53 -20.33 -18.27
C MET A 313 -15.30 -19.23 -17.22
N TYR A 314 -14.17 -19.26 -16.50
CA TYR A 314 -13.83 -18.24 -15.51
C TYR A 314 -13.61 -16.88 -16.17
N VAL A 315 -12.87 -16.85 -17.28
CA VAL A 315 -12.60 -15.61 -18.04
C VAL A 315 -13.88 -15.06 -18.66
N SER A 316 -14.70 -15.92 -19.26
CA SER A 316 -15.99 -15.53 -19.83
C SER A 316 -16.94 -14.91 -18.82
N ARG A 317 -17.01 -15.48 -17.61
CA ARG A 317 -17.83 -14.94 -16.51
C ARG A 317 -17.33 -13.57 -16.06
N ARG A 318 -16.02 -13.39 -15.96
CA ARG A 318 -15.37 -12.13 -15.56
C ARG A 318 -15.54 -11.02 -16.59
N LEU A 319 -15.47 -11.35 -17.87
CA LEU A 319 -15.63 -10.39 -18.97
C LEU A 319 -17.09 -10.19 -19.39
N GLY A 320 -18.05 -10.83 -18.73
CA GLY A 320 -19.48 -10.73 -19.07
C GLY A 320 -19.83 -11.24 -20.47
N ARG A 321 -19.03 -12.13 -21.08
CA ARG A 321 -19.21 -12.58 -22.47
C ARG A 321 -18.61 -13.95 -22.76
N VAL A 322 -19.16 -14.65 -23.74
CA VAL A 322 -18.64 -15.95 -24.20
C VAL A 322 -17.39 -15.74 -25.06
N LEU A 323 -16.28 -16.39 -24.70
CA LEU A 323 -15.07 -16.42 -25.51
C LEU A 323 -15.06 -17.71 -26.34
N SER A 324 -14.61 -17.61 -27.59
CA SER A 324 -14.47 -18.77 -28.47
C SER A 324 -13.30 -19.66 -28.02
N GLU A 325 -13.49 -20.98 -27.94
CA GLU A 325 -12.46 -21.97 -27.58
C GLU A 325 -11.42 -22.23 -28.68
N ILE A 326 -11.08 -21.20 -29.46
CA ILE A 326 -10.07 -21.31 -30.52
C ILE A 326 -8.68 -21.33 -29.85
N PRO A 327 -7.79 -22.29 -30.20
CA PRO A 327 -6.45 -22.38 -29.61
C PRO A 327 -5.66 -21.07 -29.63
N LEU A 328 -5.80 -20.28 -30.70
CA LEU A 328 -5.19 -18.96 -30.82
C LEU A 328 -5.63 -17.99 -29.72
N VAL A 329 -6.93 -17.96 -29.38
CA VAL A 329 -7.48 -17.10 -28.32
C VAL A 329 -6.93 -17.52 -26.96
N ARG A 330 -6.83 -18.82 -26.71
CA ARG A 330 -6.24 -19.34 -25.48
C ARG A 330 -4.77 -18.90 -25.34
N ASN A 331 -3.96 -19.09 -26.38
CA ASN A 331 -2.53 -18.72 -26.33
C ASN A 331 -2.33 -17.22 -26.12
N VAL A 332 -3.15 -16.36 -26.73
CA VAL A 332 -3.13 -14.91 -26.49
C VAL A 332 -3.41 -14.59 -25.03
N LEU A 333 -4.46 -15.18 -24.46
CA LEU A 333 -4.84 -14.92 -23.07
C LEU A 333 -3.79 -15.46 -22.07
N GLN A 334 -3.14 -16.59 -22.36
CA GLN A 334 -2.00 -17.12 -21.59
C GLN A 334 -0.79 -16.19 -21.67
N THR A 335 -0.53 -15.62 -22.85
CA THR A 335 0.54 -14.64 -23.05
C THR A 335 0.28 -13.36 -22.25
N ILE A 336 -0.96 -12.88 -22.23
CA ILE A 336 -1.39 -11.75 -21.38
C ILE A 336 -1.09 -12.05 -19.91
N TRP A 337 -1.36 -13.27 -19.42
CA TRP A 337 -1.01 -13.64 -18.04
C TRP A 337 0.48 -13.42 -17.72
N HIS A 338 1.38 -13.83 -18.62
CA HIS A 338 2.84 -13.63 -18.45
C HIS A 338 3.22 -12.16 -18.45
N GLN A 339 2.63 -11.37 -19.36
CA GLN A 339 2.85 -9.93 -19.42
C GLN A 339 2.48 -9.26 -18.09
N LEU A 340 1.28 -9.58 -17.59
CA LEU A 340 0.77 -8.99 -16.37
C LEU A 340 1.50 -9.51 -15.14
N ASN A 341 1.96 -10.77 -15.14
CA ASN A 341 2.68 -11.34 -14.00
C ASN A 341 4.02 -10.64 -13.79
N ALA A 342 4.75 -10.36 -14.88
CA ALA A 342 6.05 -9.70 -14.86
C ALA A 342 6.00 -8.18 -14.61
N ALA A 343 4.83 -7.54 -14.77
CA ALA A 343 4.66 -6.09 -14.63
C ALA A 343 4.15 -5.69 -13.24
N SER A 344 4.66 -4.59 -12.69
CA SER A 344 4.20 -4.02 -11.41
C SER A 344 3.19 -2.88 -11.59
N GLN A 345 3.08 -2.31 -12.79
CA GLN A 345 2.10 -1.30 -13.18
C GLN A 345 1.51 -1.63 -14.55
N VAL A 346 0.25 -1.27 -14.81
CA VAL A 346 -0.45 -1.68 -16.04
C VAL A 346 -1.12 -0.48 -16.70
N PHE A 347 -0.78 -0.26 -17.96
CA PHE A 347 -1.41 0.70 -18.85
C PHE A 347 -2.14 -0.02 -19.98
N VAL A 348 -3.39 0.36 -20.18
CA VAL A 348 -4.28 -0.24 -21.16
C VAL A 348 -4.84 0.84 -22.07
N VAL A 349 -4.80 0.63 -23.39
CA VAL A 349 -5.54 1.50 -24.33
C VAL A 349 -6.74 0.73 -24.89
N GLY A 350 -7.94 1.25 -24.66
CA GLY A 350 -9.17 0.55 -25.03
C GLY A 350 -10.42 1.40 -24.88
N ILE A 351 -11.56 0.74 -24.64
CA ILE A 351 -12.85 1.39 -24.41
C ILE A 351 -13.46 0.78 -23.15
N ILE A 352 -13.79 1.62 -22.16
CA ILE A 352 -14.46 1.18 -20.93
C ILE A 352 -15.94 1.05 -21.23
N GLN A 353 -16.48 -0.13 -20.95
CA GLN A 353 -17.88 -0.47 -21.16
C GLN A 353 -18.74 0.00 -19.98
N GLU A 354 -20.06 -0.01 -20.15
CA GLU A 354 -21.02 0.39 -19.10
C GLU A 354 -20.93 -0.50 -17.85
N ASP A 355 -20.60 -1.78 -18.03
CA ASP A 355 -20.35 -2.73 -16.93
C ASP A 355 -18.99 -2.55 -16.24
N GLY A 356 -18.21 -1.56 -16.68
CA GLY A 356 -16.89 -1.24 -16.15
C GLY A 356 -15.76 -2.12 -16.67
N THR A 357 -16.01 -3.09 -17.55
CA THR A 357 -14.96 -3.89 -18.20
C THR A 357 -14.33 -3.14 -19.37
N VAL A 358 -13.15 -3.56 -19.82
CA VAL A 358 -12.53 -3.02 -21.04
C VAL A 358 -12.84 -3.93 -22.23
N ARG A 359 -13.20 -3.34 -23.36
CA ARG A 359 -13.56 -4.07 -24.59
C ARG A 359 -12.37 -4.85 -25.18
N GLY A 360 -12.65 -6.02 -25.75
CA GLY A 360 -11.67 -6.81 -26.55
C GLY A 360 -10.74 -7.69 -25.71
N GLY A 361 -9.79 -8.39 -26.34
CA GLY A 361 -8.86 -9.31 -25.65
C GLY A 361 -8.04 -8.62 -24.55
N THR A 362 -7.76 -7.33 -24.75
CA THR A 362 -7.14 -6.41 -23.78
C THR A 362 -7.89 -6.32 -22.44
N GLY A 363 -9.21 -6.53 -22.45
CA GLY A 363 -10.02 -6.53 -21.24
C GLY A 363 -9.62 -7.60 -20.23
N TRP A 364 -9.05 -8.71 -20.70
CA TRP A 364 -8.52 -9.72 -19.80
C TRP A 364 -7.33 -9.23 -18.99
N GLY A 365 -6.41 -8.49 -19.62
CA GLY A 365 -5.27 -7.89 -18.91
C GLY A 365 -5.70 -6.88 -17.84
N ALA A 366 -6.74 -6.08 -18.14
CA ALA A 366 -7.34 -5.17 -17.15
C ALA A 366 -7.97 -5.94 -15.97
N GLU A 367 -8.70 -7.03 -16.22
CA GLU A 367 -9.30 -7.86 -15.16
C GLU A 367 -8.24 -8.58 -14.31
N LEU A 368 -7.17 -9.09 -14.92
CA LEU A 368 -6.04 -9.68 -14.18
C LEU A 368 -5.36 -8.64 -13.28
N ALA A 369 -5.12 -7.43 -13.80
CA ALA A 369 -4.57 -6.33 -13.01
C ALA A 369 -5.47 -5.96 -11.82
N ARG A 370 -6.80 -5.95 -12.01
CA ARG A 370 -7.78 -5.75 -10.93
C ARG A 370 -7.71 -6.86 -9.89
N LEU A 371 -7.66 -8.13 -10.32
CA LEU A 371 -7.61 -9.29 -9.44
C LEU A 371 -6.35 -9.27 -8.56
N TRP A 372 -5.22 -8.89 -9.15
CA TRP A 372 -3.93 -8.79 -8.46
C TRP A 372 -3.69 -7.42 -7.81
N LYS A 373 -4.70 -6.55 -7.81
CA LYS A 373 -4.66 -5.20 -7.21
C LYS A 373 -3.47 -4.37 -7.70
N LYS A 374 -3.03 -4.57 -8.94
CA LYS A 374 -1.93 -3.80 -9.53
C LYS A 374 -2.41 -2.39 -9.90
N PRO A 375 -1.56 -1.34 -9.79
CA PRO A 375 -1.85 -0.02 -10.34
C PRO A 375 -2.27 -0.12 -11.81
N LEU A 376 -3.55 0.17 -12.09
CA LEU A 376 -4.18 -0.04 -13.38
C LEU A 376 -4.72 1.27 -13.94
N TYR A 377 -4.33 1.57 -15.16
CA TYR A 377 -4.71 2.76 -15.91
C TYR A 377 -5.27 2.35 -17.27
N VAL A 378 -6.40 2.92 -17.66
CA VAL A 378 -7.00 2.74 -18.98
C VAL A 378 -7.13 4.08 -19.67
N TYR A 379 -6.56 4.23 -20.85
CA TYR A 379 -6.94 5.30 -21.77
C TYR A 379 -8.17 4.85 -22.55
N ASP A 380 -9.29 5.52 -22.30
CA ASP A 380 -10.53 5.28 -23.02
C ASP A 380 -10.55 6.13 -24.29
N GLN A 381 -10.47 5.48 -25.46
CA GLN A 381 -10.43 6.18 -26.76
C GLN A 381 -11.73 6.92 -27.08
N GLN A 382 -12.89 6.51 -26.55
CA GLN A 382 -14.15 7.21 -26.77
C GLN A 382 -14.28 8.44 -25.87
N ARG A 383 -13.83 8.32 -24.62
CA ARG A 383 -13.87 9.42 -23.65
C ARG A 383 -12.65 10.34 -23.74
N ARG A 384 -11.64 9.96 -24.52
CA ARG A 384 -10.39 10.69 -24.76
C ARG A 384 -9.67 11.09 -23.47
N GLY A 385 -9.54 10.13 -22.55
CA GLY A 385 -8.97 10.40 -21.23
C GLY A 385 -8.46 9.15 -20.53
N TRP A 386 -7.54 9.37 -19.60
CA TRP A 386 -7.02 8.32 -18.72
C TRP A 386 -7.92 8.14 -17.49
N PHE A 387 -8.11 6.88 -17.11
CA PHE A 387 -8.85 6.47 -15.93
C PHE A 387 -8.02 5.50 -15.11
N ARG A 388 -7.91 5.74 -13.81
CA ARG A 388 -7.29 4.84 -12.83
C ARG A 388 -8.36 4.00 -12.14
N TRP A 389 -8.07 2.73 -11.88
CA TRP A 389 -8.92 1.88 -11.05
C TRP A 389 -8.66 2.12 -9.55
N SER A 390 -9.67 2.52 -8.78
CA SER A 390 -9.55 2.74 -7.33
C SER A 390 -9.78 1.49 -6.47
N GLY A 391 -10.03 0.34 -7.10
CA GLY A 391 -10.46 -0.89 -6.43
C GLY A 391 -11.99 -1.09 -6.46
N LYS A 392 -12.75 -0.01 -6.69
CA LYS A 392 -14.22 -0.05 -6.78
C LYS A 392 -14.76 0.60 -8.06
N ALA A 393 -14.15 1.68 -8.53
CA ALA A 393 -14.63 2.43 -9.69
C ALA A 393 -13.46 2.94 -10.56
N TRP A 394 -13.79 3.34 -11.78
CA TRP A 394 -12.91 4.10 -12.65
C TRP A 394 -12.96 5.58 -12.27
N GLU A 395 -11.81 6.14 -11.93
CA GLU A 395 -11.63 7.55 -11.59
C GLU A 395 -10.77 8.21 -12.65
N MET A 396 -11.16 9.40 -13.11
CA MET A 396 -10.39 10.14 -14.11
C MET A 396 -9.02 10.52 -13.53
N ASP A 397 -7.96 10.23 -14.28
CA ASP A 397 -6.60 10.64 -13.95
C ASP A 397 -6.09 11.56 -15.05
N LEU A 398 -5.86 12.82 -14.73
CA LEU A 398 -5.43 13.82 -15.70
C LEU A 398 -3.95 13.67 -16.07
N ALA A 399 -3.15 13.04 -15.21
CA ALA A 399 -1.71 13.07 -15.32
C ALA A 399 -1.04 11.75 -14.87
N PRO A 400 -1.43 10.58 -15.42
CA PRO A 400 -0.74 9.34 -15.07
C PRO A 400 0.73 9.39 -15.50
N THR A 401 1.59 8.70 -14.73
CA THR A 401 3.02 8.54 -15.02
C THR A 401 3.45 7.08 -14.82
N ILE A 402 4.48 6.66 -15.55
CA ILE A 402 5.12 5.35 -15.42
C ILE A 402 6.04 5.41 -14.20
N SER A 403 5.53 4.94 -13.05
CA SER A 403 6.19 5.04 -11.75
C SER A 403 6.93 3.77 -11.31
N HIS A 404 6.65 2.63 -11.95
CA HIS A 404 7.27 1.35 -11.60
C HIS A 404 8.27 0.91 -12.68
N GLU A 405 9.42 0.38 -12.26
CA GLU A 405 10.49 -0.06 -13.16
C GLU A 405 10.03 -1.13 -14.15
N SER A 406 9.09 -2.01 -13.78
CA SER A 406 8.43 -2.92 -14.72
C SER A 406 6.96 -2.53 -14.91
N PHE A 407 6.56 -2.25 -16.15
CA PHE A 407 5.18 -1.92 -16.47
C PHE A 407 4.70 -2.62 -17.74
N ALA A 408 3.41 -2.96 -17.77
CA ALA A 408 2.75 -3.52 -18.93
C ALA A 408 2.12 -2.40 -19.76
N GLY A 409 2.38 -2.42 -21.07
CA GLY A 409 1.70 -1.59 -22.05
C GLY A 409 0.92 -2.47 -23.00
N ILE A 410 -0.40 -2.57 -22.80
CA ILE A 410 -1.30 -3.42 -23.60
C ILE A 410 -2.41 -2.58 -24.22
N GLY A 411 -3.05 -3.07 -25.28
CA GLY A 411 -4.14 -2.29 -25.84
C GLY A 411 -4.83 -2.89 -27.06
N THR A 412 -5.70 -2.06 -27.64
CA THR A 412 -6.37 -2.31 -28.90
C THR A 412 -5.41 -2.30 -30.09
N GLN A 413 -5.73 -3.07 -31.12
CA GLN A 413 -5.05 -3.00 -32.43
C GLN A 413 -5.52 -1.78 -33.24
N ASP A 414 -6.75 -1.33 -33.00
CA ASP A 414 -7.33 -0.14 -33.61
C ASP A 414 -7.03 1.10 -32.76
N LEU A 415 -5.75 1.49 -32.75
CA LEU A 415 -5.26 2.66 -32.03
C LEU A 415 -5.62 3.95 -32.79
N SER A 416 -6.33 4.87 -32.12
CA SER A 416 -6.62 6.20 -32.66
C SER A 416 -5.41 7.14 -32.55
N ASP A 417 -5.43 8.25 -33.28
CA ASP A 417 -4.36 9.24 -33.20
C ASP A 417 -4.26 9.86 -31.80
N GLU A 418 -5.40 10.11 -31.14
CA GLU A 418 -5.42 10.60 -29.75
C GLU A 418 -4.90 9.55 -28.77
N GLY A 419 -5.21 8.26 -28.97
CA GLY A 419 -4.65 7.17 -28.19
C GLY A 419 -3.13 7.08 -28.35
N ARG A 420 -2.63 7.28 -29.58
CA ARG A 420 -1.20 7.32 -29.88
C ARG A 420 -0.51 8.49 -29.19
N GLU A 421 -1.10 9.68 -29.26
CA GLU A 421 -0.60 10.88 -28.58
C GLU A 421 -0.61 10.69 -27.06
N ALA A 422 -1.66 10.09 -26.50
CA ALA A 422 -1.75 9.80 -25.07
C ALA A 422 -0.65 8.86 -24.56
N ILE A 423 -0.21 7.88 -25.37
CA ILE A 423 0.96 7.04 -25.05
C ILE A 423 2.24 7.89 -25.07
N ARG A 424 2.44 8.73 -26.08
CA ARG A 424 3.64 9.59 -26.18
C ARG A 424 3.72 10.58 -25.03
N ASP A 425 2.60 11.20 -24.68
CA ASP A 425 2.48 12.12 -23.55
C ASP A 425 2.77 11.43 -22.23
N LEU A 426 2.33 10.17 -22.07
CA LEU A 426 2.66 9.37 -20.89
C LEU A 426 4.17 9.20 -20.75
N PHE A 427 4.90 8.88 -21.82
CA PHE A 427 6.37 8.76 -21.79
C PHE A 427 7.04 10.10 -21.55
N LEU A 428 6.66 11.13 -22.30
CA LEU A 428 7.19 12.48 -22.17
C LEU A 428 7.03 13.02 -20.74
N ARG A 429 5.86 12.80 -20.13
CA ARG A 429 5.59 13.19 -18.75
C ARG A 429 6.40 12.38 -17.74
N SER A 430 6.65 11.10 -18.02
CA SER A 430 7.35 10.19 -17.10
C SER A 430 8.86 10.35 -17.12
N PHE A 431 9.44 10.66 -18.28
CA PHE A 431 10.88 10.60 -18.52
C PHE A 431 11.47 11.91 -19.07
N GLY A 432 10.65 12.89 -19.44
CA GLY A 432 11.11 14.09 -20.16
C GLY A 432 11.34 13.83 -21.64
N ALA A 433 12.00 14.76 -22.33
CA ALA A 433 12.36 14.58 -23.75
C ALA A 433 13.36 13.42 -23.91
N PRO A 434 13.27 12.62 -24.99
CA PRO A 434 14.23 11.56 -25.25
C PRO A 434 15.63 12.14 -25.49
N ALA A 435 16.67 11.37 -25.20
CA ALA A 435 18.04 11.75 -25.54
C ALA A 435 18.18 11.92 -27.06
N SER A 436 18.91 12.94 -27.48
CA SER A 436 19.06 13.37 -28.88
C SER A 436 19.92 12.43 -29.70
#